data_AF-A0A7X8ZPD9-F1
#
_entry.id   AF-A0A7X8ZPD9-F1
#
_cell.length_a   1.000
_cell.length_b   1.000
_cell.length_c   1.000
_cell.angle_alpha   90.00
_cell.angle_beta   90.00
_cell.angle_gamma   90.00
#
_symmetry.space_group_name_H-M   'P 1'
#
loop_
_entity.id
_entity.type
_entity.pdbx_description
1 polymer ?
#
loop_
_entity_poly.entity_id
_entity_poly.type
_entity_poly.pdbx_seq_one_letter_code
_entity_poly.pdbx_strand_id
1 'polypeptide(L)'
;TKELLSYYNLDNRFKDVVDNYDGYHIGKWEIFNPHSLLNFVSRAVEDDSFHCKNYWVTTSGNAILKEMLIASLEDAELKQIFETLISGECTKVKIDSSITYDTMMESNSAIMGTLLYSGYLTTIESFEDDFYNVKIPNKEVLTCFINLVEELNKSKVEEKTPIFIKALLDKDTVSAKQYLNKLYESILKVRDKTSKENNYHYFLAAILALNPIKGWRFISQAESIDGYSDFVLDGDDNVIIIEEKVVSTPKAIETETKKAFKQIEDRNYALEYETLKVSNILKYAIIYYNHRAYITLGDE
;
A
#
# COMPACT_ATOMS: atom_id res chain seq x y z
N THR A 1 4.45 -25.70 12.04
CA THR A 1 3.15 -24.99 11.98
C THR A 1 1.95 -25.92 11.86
N LYS A 2 1.84 -26.77 10.81
CA LYS A 2 0.68 -27.67 10.66
C LYS A 2 0.43 -28.55 11.89
N GLU A 3 1.45 -29.25 12.36
CA GLU A 3 1.35 -30.10 13.57
C GLU A 3 0.90 -29.33 14.82
N LEU A 4 1.39 -28.10 14.99
CA LEU A 4 0.98 -27.23 16.11
C LEU A 4 -0.50 -26.87 16.02
N LEU A 5 -0.98 -26.49 14.83
CA LEU A 5 -2.39 -26.15 14.65
C LEU A 5 -3.29 -27.39 14.83
N SER A 6 -2.91 -28.54 14.26
CA SER A 6 -3.65 -29.79 14.42
C SER A 6 -3.73 -30.24 15.88
N TYR A 7 -2.65 -30.08 16.65
CA TYR A 7 -2.64 -30.41 18.08
C TYR A 7 -3.73 -29.67 18.87
N TYR A 8 -4.05 -28.44 18.46
CA TYR A 8 -5.09 -27.61 19.08
C TYR A 8 -6.41 -27.58 18.30
N ASN A 9 -6.60 -28.44 17.30
CA ASN A 9 -7.79 -28.48 16.43
C ASN A 9 -8.04 -27.20 15.60
N LEU A 10 -6.97 -26.50 15.21
CA LEU A 10 -7.01 -25.25 14.43
C LEU A 10 -6.63 -25.46 12.96
N ASP A 11 -6.83 -26.65 12.39
CA ASP A 11 -6.44 -27.00 11.02
C ASP A 11 -7.06 -26.06 9.97
N ASN A 12 -8.30 -25.62 10.21
CA ASN A 12 -9.02 -24.69 9.34
C ASN A 12 -8.40 -23.27 9.33
N ARG A 13 -7.53 -22.94 10.29
CA ARG A 13 -6.85 -21.63 10.40
C ARG A 13 -5.49 -21.59 9.70
N PHE A 14 -5.06 -22.68 9.06
CA PHE A 14 -3.73 -22.74 8.45
C PHE A 14 -3.49 -21.64 7.41
N LYS A 15 -4.48 -21.33 6.57
CA LYS A 15 -4.36 -20.27 5.56
C LYS A 15 -4.18 -18.89 6.20
N ASP A 16 -4.96 -18.59 7.24
CA ASP A 16 -4.86 -17.32 7.96
C ASP A 16 -3.45 -17.14 8.54
N VAL A 17 -2.89 -18.20 9.11
CA VAL A 17 -1.56 -18.21 9.70
C VAL A 17 -0.46 -18.06 8.64
N VAL A 18 -0.61 -18.69 7.47
CA VAL A 18 0.30 -18.53 6.33
C VAL A 18 0.33 -17.07 5.86
N ASP A 19 -0.85 -16.52 5.56
CA ASP A 19 -0.97 -15.17 5.02
C ASP A 19 -0.42 -14.09 5.98
N ASN A 20 -0.54 -14.31 7.30
CA ASN A 20 -0.21 -13.29 8.30
C ASN A 20 1.18 -13.46 8.90
N TYR A 21 1.71 -14.67 9.02
CA TYR A 21 2.90 -14.92 9.84
C TYR A 21 4.02 -15.68 9.13
N ASP A 22 3.80 -16.20 7.91
CA ASP A 22 4.83 -16.90 7.14
C ASP A 22 5.73 -15.92 6.36
N GLY A 23 6.70 -16.44 5.60
CA GLY A 23 7.37 -15.69 4.55
C GLY A 23 8.81 -15.27 4.86
N TYR A 24 9.37 -15.64 6.00
CA TYR A 24 10.80 -15.39 6.28
C TYR A 24 11.67 -16.48 5.67
N HIS A 25 12.64 -16.08 4.85
CA HIS A 25 13.59 -16.99 4.23
C HIS A 25 14.91 -17.00 5.01
N ILE A 26 15.25 -18.12 5.63
CA ILE A 26 16.53 -18.30 6.34
C ILE A 26 17.24 -19.52 5.76
N GLY A 27 18.29 -19.27 4.99
CA GLY A 27 19.03 -20.31 4.28
C GLY A 27 18.15 -20.99 3.23
N LYS A 28 17.71 -22.21 3.51
CA LYS A 28 16.82 -23.00 2.63
C LYS A 28 15.41 -23.18 3.20
N TRP A 29 15.11 -22.51 4.30
CA TRP A 29 13.90 -22.72 5.08
C TRP A 29 13.02 -21.49 4.99
N GLU A 30 11.75 -21.72 4.71
CA GLU A 30 10.69 -20.75 4.98
C GLU A 30 10.22 -20.94 6.43
N ILE A 31 10.17 -19.84 7.17
CA ILE A 31 9.94 -19.83 8.60
C ILE A 31 8.80 -18.88 8.90
N PHE A 32 7.88 -19.35 9.73
CA PHE A 32 6.85 -18.52 10.33
C PHE A 32 7.44 -17.70 11.46
N ASN A 33 6.94 -16.49 11.67
CA ASN A 33 7.19 -15.74 12.86
C ASN A 33 6.76 -16.56 14.10
N PRO A 34 7.71 -17.01 14.95
CA PRO A 34 7.36 -17.89 16.05
C PRO A 34 6.56 -17.15 17.13
N HIS A 35 6.86 -15.87 17.36
CA HIS A 35 6.16 -15.05 18.36
C HIS A 35 4.70 -14.81 17.92
N SER A 36 4.48 -14.36 16.69
CA SER A 36 3.14 -14.08 16.19
C SER A 36 2.29 -15.34 16.08
N LEU A 37 2.88 -16.46 15.63
CA LEU A 37 2.21 -17.76 15.59
C LEU A 37 1.76 -18.23 16.97
N LEU A 38 2.64 -18.18 17.97
CA LEU A 38 2.30 -18.63 19.33
C LEU A 38 1.25 -17.74 20.00
N ASN A 39 1.33 -16.42 19.81
CA ASN A 39 0.31 -15.49 20.32
C ASN A 39 -1.05 -15.73 19.65
N PHE A 40 -1.07 -15.94 18.33
CA PHE A 40 -2.30 -16.29 17.63
C PHE A 40 -2.92 -17.59 18.18
N VAL A 41 -2.13 -18.67 18.26
CA VAL A 41 -2.61 -19.97 18.76
C VAL A 41 -3.15 -19.83 20.19
N SER A 42 -2.42 -19.14 21.07
CA SER A 42 -2.85 -18.93 22.45
C SER A 42 -4.22 -18.25 22.56
N ARG A 43 -4.58 -17.37 21.63
CA ARG A 43 -5.88 -16.68 21.61
C ARG A 43 -6.96 -17.47 20.87
N ALA A 44 -6.60 -18.09 19.75
CA ALA A 44 -7.52 -18.86 18.93
C ALA A 44 -8.02 -20.14 19.65
N VAL A 45 -7.25 -20.68 20.60
CA VAL A 45 -7.71 -21.78 21.46
C VAL A 45 -8.76 -21.34 22.48
N GLU A 46 -8.73 -20.07 22.92
CA GLU A 46 -9.71 -19.52 23.86
C GLU A 46 -10.98 -19.05 23.16
N ASP A 47 -10.86 -18.61 21.90
CA ASP A 47 -11.94 -18.03 21.10
C ASP A 47 -11.77 -18.38 19.61
N ASP A 48 -12.62 -19.28 19.11
CA ASP A 48 -12.64 -19.71 17.71
C ASP A 48 -12.90 -18.56 16.72
N SER A 49 -13.53 -17.47 17.17
CA SER A 49 -13.79 -16.27 16.37
C SER A 49 -12.59 -15.31 16.30
N PHE A 50 -11.51 -15.59 17.03
CA PHE A 50 -10.34 -14.74 17.08
C PHE A 50 -9.63 -14.66 15.73
N HIS A 51 -9.46 -13.45 15.22
CA HIS A 51 -8.73 -13.16 13.99
C HIS A 51 -7.25 -12.93 14.24
N CYS A 52 -6.41 -13.20 13.23
CA CYS A 52 -4.99 -12.84 13.26
C CYS A 52 -4.83 -11.36 13.62
N LYS A 53 -3.89 -11.07 14.53
CA LYS A 53 -3.51 -9.72 14.93
C LYS A 53 -2.03 -9.47 14.65
N ASN A 54 -1.64 -8.21 14.78
CA ASN A 54 -0.26 -7.80 14.71
C ASN A 54 0.41 -7.93 16.09
N TYR A 55 1.43 -8.78 16.16
CA TYR A 55 2.29 -9.09 17.30
C TYR A 55 3.75 -8.75 17.03
N TRP A 56 4.08 -8.33 15.80
CA TRP A 56 5.40 -7.84 15.42
C TRP A 56 5.72 -6.47 16.03
N VAL A 57 4.68 -5.67 16.28
CA VAL A 57 4.80 -4.32 16.83
C VAL A 57 5.35 -4.34 18.25
N THR A 58 6.56 -3.80 18.41
CA THR A 58 7.10 -3.32 19.68
C THR A 58 7.31 -1.82 19.60
N THR A 59 7.18 -1.12 20.73
CA THR A 59 7.33 0.35 20.81
C THR A 59 8.69 0.85 20.30
N SER A 60 9.76 0.06 20.45
CA SER A 60 11.10 0.39 19.95
C SER A 60 11.30 0.09 18.46
N GLY A 61 10.70 -1.00 17.94
CA GLY A 61 10.80 -1.36 16.52
C GLY A 61 10.09 -0.36 15.60
N ASN A 62 8.96 0.18 16.05
CA ASN A 62 8.20 1.18 15.30
C ASN A 62 8.94 2.51 15.15
N ALA A 63 9.76 2.89 16.13
CA ALA A 63 10.52 4.14 16.08
C ALA A 63 11.54 4.13 14.93
N ILE A 64 12.29 3.04 14.78
CA ILE A 64 13.31 2.89 13.74
C ILE A 64 12.67 2.81 12.35
N LEU A 65 11.61 2.01 12.18
CA LEU A 65 10.89 1.92 10.90
C LEU A 65 10.30 3.29 10.50
N LYS A 66 9.76 4.04 11.46
CA LYS A 66 9.24 5.39 11.24
C LYS A 66 10.34 6.35 10.79
N GLU A 67 11.51 6.33 11.42
CA GLU A 67 12.66 7.14 11.02
C GLU A 67 13.14 6.83 9.60
N MET A 68 13.13 5.55 9.21
CA MET A 68 13.49 5.13 7.86
C MET A 68 12.46 5.55 6.81
N LEU A 69 11.17 5.47 7.14
CA LEU A 69 10.11 6.01 6.30
C LEU A 69 10.22 7.53 6.16
N ILE A 70 10.57 8.26 7.23
CA ILE A 70 10.84 9.71 7.15
C ILE A 70 12.04 9.99 6.25
N ALA A 71 13.15 9.25 6.40
CA ALA A 71 14.33 9.41 5.57
C ALA A 71 14.01 9.21 4.08
N SER A 72 13.07 8.30 3.76
CA SER A 72 12.61 8.11 2.38
C SER A 72 11.88 9.32 1.79
N LEU A 73 11.37 10.25 2.59
CA LEU A 73 10.70 11.44 2.06
C LEU A 73 11.69 12.41 1.40
N GLU A 74 12.97 12.37 1.83
CA GLU A 74 14.03 13.25 1.34
C GLU A 74 14.93 12.58 0.29
N ASP A 75 14.81 11.24 0.11
CA ASP A 75 15.57 10.45 -0.85
C ASP A 75 14.64 9.74 -1.86
N ALA A 76 14.74 10.15 -3.13
CA ALA A 76 13.86 9.65 -4.19
C ALA A 76 14.05 8.16 -4.54
N GLU A 77 15.26 7.62 -4.39
CA GLU A 77 15.55 6.20 -4.61
C GLU A 77 14.90 5.38 -3.50
N LEU A 78 15.10 5.80 -2.26
CA LEU A 78 14.56 5.15 -1.08
C LEU A 78 13.02 5.22 -1.07
N LYS A 79 12.44 6.35 -1.48
CA LYS A 79 10.99 6.50 -1.67
C LYS A 79 10.43 5.44 -2.64
N GLN A 80 11.06 5.30 -3.80
CA GLN A 80 10.64 4.34 -4.81
C GLN A 80 10.76 2.89 -4.32
N ILE A 81 11.78 2.59 -3.53
CA ILE A 81 11.96 1.28 -2.89
C ILE A 81 10.80 0.98 -1.94
N PHE A 82 10.47 1.90 -1.02
CA PHE A 82 9.34 1.70 -0.10
C PHE A 82 7.99 1.63 -0.82
N GLU A 83 7.77 2.45 -1.85
CA GLU A 83 6.58 2.36 -2.72
C GLU A 83 6.39 0.95 -3.28
N THR A 84 7.47 0.39 -3.81
CA THR A 84 7.49 -0.97 -4.36
C THR A 84 7.16 -1.98 -3.27
N LEU A 85 7.86 -1.93 -2.13
CA LEU A 85 7.67 -2.87 -1.04
C LEU A 85 6.26 -2.85 -0.44
N ILE A 86 5.70 -1.66 -0.20
CA ILE A 86 4.36 -1.49 0.37
C ILE A 86 3.27 -1.96 -0.60
N SER A 87 3.51 -1.88 -1.91
CA SER A 87 2.58 -2.45 -2.91
C SER A 87 2.54 -3.99 -2.93
N GLY A 88 3.35 -4.65 -2.09
CA GLY A 88 3.49 -6.11 -2.03
C GLY A 88 4.51 -6.67 -3.01
N GLU A 89 5.26 -5.80 -3.68
CA GLU A 89 6.26 -6.17 -4.69
C GLU A 89 7.64 -6.41 -4.08
N CYS A 90 8.48 -7.14 -4.81
CA CYS A 90 9.89 -7.27 -4.50
C CYS A 90 10.72 -6.23 -5.23
N THR A 91 11.83 -5.82 -4.63
CA THR A 91 12.77 -4.88 -5.25
C THR A 91 14.21 -5.30 -5.02
N LYS A 92 15.08 -5.00 -5.99
CA LYS A 92 16.51 -5.27 -5.91
C LYS A 92 17.19 -4.12 -5.19
N VAL A 93 17.82 -4.42 -4.06
CA VAL A 93 18.51 -3.42 -3.24
C VAL A 93 19.92 -3.88 -2.92
N LYS A 94 20.83 -2.92 -2.76
CA LYS A 94 22.13 -3.19 -2.14
C LYS A 94 21.96 -3.24 -0.63
N ILE A 95 22.58 -4.20 0.03
CA ILE A 95 22.55 -4.34 1.48
C ILE A 95 23.96 -4.22 2.04
N ASP A 96 24.15 -3.34 3.01
CA ASP A 96 25.38 -3.32 3.79
C ASP A 96 25.30 -4.44 4.84
N SER A 97 26.23 -5.40 4.79
CA SER A 97 26.30 -6.51 5.75
C SER A 97 27.07 -6.17 7.02
N SER A 98 27.68 -4.98 7.08
CA SER A 98 28.52 -4.50 8.17
C SER A 98 27.86 -3.43 9.05
N ILE A 99 26.52 -3.37 9.03
CA ILE A 99 25.73 -2.39 9.79
C ILE A 99 25.89 -2.58 11.30
N THR A 100 26.04 -1.44 11.98
CA THR A 100 26.00 -1.31 13.44
C THR A 100 24.88 -0.34 13.82
N TYR A 101 24.54 -0.25 15.11
CA TYR A 101 23.54 0.72 15.58
C TYR A 101 23.88 2.16 15.20
N ASP A 102 25.15 2.52 15.17
CA ASP A 102 25.60 3.89 14.84
C ASP A 102 25.53 4.17 13.33
N THR A 103 25.60 3.13 12.49
CA THR A 103 25.70 3.25 11.03
C THR A 103 24.40 2.90 10.29
N MET A 104 23.36 2.47 11.00
CA MET A 104 22.12 1.91 10.43
C MET A 104 21.29 2.87 9.56
N MET A 105 21.56 4.18 9.64
CA MET A 105 20.88 5.24 8.88
C MET A 105 21.80 6.01 7.92
N GLU A 106 23.07 5.64 7.78
CA GLU A 106 24.07 6.44 7.05
C GLU A 106 23.94 6.35 5.52
N SER A 107 23.23 5.34 5.01
CA SER A 107 23.03 5.14 3.56
C SER A 107 21.78 4.31 3.25
N ASN A 108 21.29 4.38 2.01
CA ASN A 108 20.18 3.53 1.54
C ASN A 108 20.48 2.03 1.73
N SER A 109 21.72 1.60 1.52
CA SER A 109 22.13 0.20 1.76
C SER A 109 22.13 -0.19 3.25
N ALA A 110 22.47 0.76 4.14
CA ALA A 110 22.40 0.53 5.59
C ALA A 110 20.94 0.47 6.07
N ILE A 111 20.07 1.33 5.54
CA ILE A 111 18.63 1.31 5.83
C ILE A 111 18.02 -0.02 5.38
N MET A 112 18.31 -0.46 4.15
CA MET A 112 17.82 -1.73 3.62
C MET A 112 18.31 -2.95 4.41
N GLY A 113 19.59 -2.97 4.79
CA GLY A 113 20.11 -4.05 5.63
C GLY A 113 19.50 -4.04 7.03
N THR A 114 19.25 -2.87 7.61
CA THR A 114 18.61 -2.79 8.93
C THR A 114 17.18 -3.31 8.89
N LEU A 115 16.40 -2.95 7.85
CA LEU A 115 15.06 -3.49 7.65
C LEU A 115 15.07 -5.00 7.42
N LEU A 116 16.06 -5.53 6.71
CA LEU A 116 16.22 -6.97 6.52
C LEU A 116 16.56 -7.68 7.85
N TYR A 117 17.59 -7.23 8.56
CA TYR A 117 18.07 -7.88 9.78
C TYR A 117 17.10 -7.75 10.96
N SER A 118 16.30 -6.68 10.99
CA SER A 118 15.21 -6.52 11.96
C SER A 118 13.93 -7.25 11.56
N GLY A 119 13.88 -7.88 10.37
CA GLY A 119 12.77 -8.71 9.89
C GLY A 119 11.56 -7.94 9.33
N TYR A 120 11.74 -6.66 9.00
CA TYR A 120 10.76 -5.91 8.19
C TYR A 120 10.79 -6.32 6.72
N LEU A 121 11.92 -6.86 6.27
CA LEU A 121 12.08 -7.46 4.95
C LEU A 121 12.54 -8.91 5.07
N THR A 122 12.33 -9.65 4.00
CA THR A 122 12.91 -10.97 3.77
C THR A 122 13.58 -10.99 2.40
N THR A 123 14.59 -11.83 2.23
CA THR A 123 15.20 -12.10 0.93
C THR A 123 14.38 -13.12 0.15
N ILE A 124 14.42 -13.00 -1.17
CA ILE A 124 13.94 -14.01 -2.13
C ILE A 124 15.16 -14.66 -2.79
N GLU A 125 16.09 -13.82 -3.25
CA GLU A 125 17.31 -14.21 -3.95
C GLU A 125 18.46 -13.28 -3.57
N SER A 126 19.67 -13.82 -3.56
CA SER A 126 20.93 -13.08 -3.40
C SER A 126 21.71 -13.08 -4.70
N PHE A 127 22.33 -11.94 -5.03
CA PHE A 127 23.17 -11.75 -6.21
C PHE A 127 24.63 -11.46 -5.80
N GLU A 128 25.52 -11.37 -6.78
CA GLU A 128 26.89 -10.85 -6.58
C GLU A 128 26.86 -9.38 -6.11
N ASP A 129 27.93 -8.95 -5.42
CA ASP A 129 28.14 -7.58 -4.92
C ASP A 129 27.12 -7.06 -3.88
N ASP A 130 26.65 -7.93 -2.98
CA ASP A 130 25.72 -7.62 -1.87
C ASP A 130 24.37 -7.04 -2.32
N PHE A 131 23.91 -7.43 -3.52
CA PHE A 131 22.56 -7.13 -3.97
C PHE A 131 21.59 -8.27 -3.64
N TYR A 132 20.39 -7.90 -3.20
CA TYR A 132 19.36 -8.85 -2.81
C TYR A 132 18.01 -8.43 -3.40
N ASN A 133 17.23 -9.42 -3.86
CA ASN A 133 15.81 -9.22 -4.08
C ASN A 133 15.11 -9.36 -2.73
N VAL A 134 14.50 -8.28 -2.26
CA VAL A 134 13.81 -8.22 -0.97
C VAL A 134 12.33 -7.93 -1.15
N LYS A 135 11.51 -8.38 -0.21
CA LYS A 135 10.08 -8.07 -0.10
C LYS A 135 9.66 -7.93 1.36
N ILE A 136 8.48 -7.39 1.60
CA ILE A 136 7.79 -7.51 2.88
C ILE A 136 7.34 -8.97 3.05
N PRO A 137 7.61 -9.63 4.20
CA PRO A 137 7.41 -11.07 4.34
C PRO A 137 5.95 -11.52 4.36
N ASN A 138 5.07 -10.76 5.02
CA ASN A 138 3.66 -11.14 5.23
C ASN A 138 2.75 -9.93 5.51
N LYS A 139 1.44 -10.21 5.66
CA LYS A 139 0.41 -9.20 5.95
C LYS A 139 0.60 -8.50 7.30
N GLU A 140 1.16 -9.18 8.31
CA GLU A 140 1.41 -8.56 9.61
C GLU A 140 2.40 -7.41 9.47
N VAL A 141 3.53 -7.65 8.82
CA VAL A 141 4.56 -6.62 8.61
C VAL A 141 4.06 -5.53 7.65
N LEU A 142 3.38 -5.90 6.57
CA LEU A 142 2.78 -4.92 5.65
C LEU A 142 1.82 -3.96 6.37
N THR A 143 1.02 -4.49 7.29
CA THR A 143 0.11 -3.68 8.11
C THR A 143 0.87 -2.69 8.99
N CYS A 144 2.07 -3.03 9.50
CA CYS A 144 2.92 -2.08 10.23
C CYS A 144 3.32 -0.90 9.35
N PHE A 145 3.76 -1.17 8.12
CA PHE A 145 4.15 -0.14 7.16
C PHE A 145 2.98 0.80 6.87
N ILE A 146 1.81 0.25 6.57
CA ILE A 146 0.60 1.03 6.28
C ILE A 146 0.24 1.94 7.47
N ASN A 147 0.15 1.37 8.68
CA ASN A 147 -0.20 2.13 9.89
C ASN A 147 0.80 3.26 10.20
N LEU A 148 2.09 3.05 9.98
CA LEU A 148 3.12 4.07 10.20
C LEU A 148 3.06 5.18 9.15
N VAL A 149 2.79 4.83 7.89
CA VAL A 149 2.53 5.83 6.84
C VAL A 149 1.30 6.66 7.21
N GLU A 150 0.22 6.03 7.67
CA GLU A 150 -0.97 6.74 8.17
C GLU A 150 -0.66 7.67 9.35
N GLU A 151 0.19 7.24 10.29
CA GLU A 151 0.62 8.05 11.44
C GLU A 151 1.51 9.23 11.02
N LEU A 152 2.42 9.02 10.07
CA LEU A 152 3.26 10.09 9.51
C LEU A 152 2.42 11.12 8.77
N ASN A 153 1.38 10.66 8.06
CA ASN A 153 0.41 11.53 7.40
C ASN A 153 -0.39 12.38 8.40
N LYS A 154 -0.54 11.94 9.66
CA LYS A 154 -1.11 12.77 10.73
C LYS A 154 -0.16 13.87 11.22
N SER A 155 1.13 13.86 10.87
CA SER A 155 2.15 14.67 11.56
C SER A 155 3.17 15.47 10.73
N LYS A 156 3.26 15.41 9.38
CA LYS A 156 4.16 16.30 8.60
C LYS A 156 3.59 16.78 7.25
N VAL A 157 3.94 18.03 6.89
CA VAL A 157 3.34 18.90 5.85
C VAL A 157 4.43 19.52 4.98
N GLU A 158 4.28 19.51 3.65
CA GLU A 158 4.91 20.45 2.71
C GLU A 158 3.85 21.36 2.04
N GLU A 159 4.26 22.56 1.59
CA GLU A 159 3.37 23.59 1.00
C GLU A 159 2.95 23.33 -0.46
N LYS A 160 3.53 22.35 -1.17
CA LYS A 160 3.24 22.11 -2.59
C LYS A 160 2.32 20.92 -2.81
N THR A 161 1.19 21.18 -3.45
CA THR A 161 0.24 20.15 -3.92
C THR A 161 0.94 19.16 -4.86
N PRO A 162 0.89 17.85 -4.58
CA PRO A 162 1.51 16.84 -5.42
C PRO A 162 0.97 16.81 -6.84
N ILE A 163 1.83 16.47 -7.81
CA ILE A 163 1.54 16.60 -9.24
C ILE A 163 0.26 15.87 -9.67
N PHE A 164 0.05 14.65 -9.16
CA PHE A 164 -1.14 13.86 -9.48
C PHE A 164 -2.41 14.54 -8.98
N ILE A 165 -2.44 14.96 -7.71
CA ILE A 165 -3.62 15.60 -7.14
C ILE A 165 -3.87 16.96 -7.76
N LYS A 166 -2.80 17.71 -8.05
CA LYS A 166 -2.90 18.97 -8.78
C LYS A 166 -3.53 18.76 -10.16
N ALA A 167 -3.12 17.73 -10.91
CA ALA A 167 -3.72 17.44 -12.20
C ALA A 167 -5.21 17.08 -12.11
N LEU A 168 -5.62 16.37 -11.05
CA LEU A 168 -7.05 16.12 -10.78
C LEU A 168 -7.79 17.43 -10.44
N LEU A 169 -7.25 18.27 -9.55
CA LEU A 169 -7.81 19.58 -9.22
C LEU A 169 -7.97 20.49 -10.45
N ASP A 170 -6.97 20.51 -11.32
CA ASP A 170 -6.94 21.31 -12.55
C ASP A 170 -7.81 20.70 -13.68
N LYS A 171 -8.54 19.61 -13.40
CA LYS A 171 -9.36 18.84 -14.38
C LYS A 171 -8.55 18.28 -15.56
N ASP A 172 -7.22 18.20 -15.44
CA ASP A 172 -6.29 17.70 -16.47
C ASP A 172 -6.14 16.17 -16.41
N THR A 173 -7.17 15.49 -16.92
CA THR A 173 -7.20 14.02 -17.04
C THR A 173 -6.04 13.46 -17.88
N VAL A 174 -5.49 14.24 -18.81
CA VAL A 174 -4.39 13.81 -19.67
C VAL A 174 -3.10 13.71 -18.86
N SER A 175 -2.75 14.76 -18.11
CA SER A 175 -1.57 14.77 -17.26
C SER A 175 -1.70 13.77 -16.10
N ALA A 176 -2.87 13.67 -15.47
CA ALA A 176 -3.13 12.68 -14.42
C ALA A 176 -2.92 11.25 -14.95
N LYS A 177 -3.46 10.94 -16.15
CA LYS A 177 -3.28 9.65 -16.81
C LYS A 177 -1.82 9.39 -17.17
N GLN A 178 -1.11 10.39 -17.70
CA GLN A 178 0.29 10.24 -18.07
C GLN A 178 1.17 9.99 -16.85
N TYR A 179 0.93 10.72 -15.75
CA TYR A 179 1.64 10.54 -14.49
C TYR A 179 1.46 9.11 -13.97
N LEU A 180 0.21 8.67 -13.81
CA LEU A 180 -0.10 7.36 -13.25
C LEU A 180 0.44 6.23 -14.14
N ASN A 181 0.27 6.32 -15.46
CA ASN A 181 0.82 5.32 -16.39
C ASN A 181 2.34 5.31 -16.44
N LYS A 182 3.02 6.45 -16.30
CA LYS A 182 4.49 6.49 -16.22
C LYS A 182 5.00 5.74 -15.00
N LEU A 183 4.35 5.92 -13.85
CA LEU A 183 4.69 5.20 -12.62
C LEU A 183 4.44 3.69 -12.76
N TYR A 184 3.31 3.30 -13.33
CA TYR A 184 3.06 1.90 -13.66
C TYR A 184 4.10 1.32 -14.62
N GLU A 185 4.43 2.04 -15.70
CA GLU A 185 5.45 1.60 -16.66
C GLU A 185 6.84 1.47 -16.04
N SER A 186 7.23 2.37 -15.13
CA SER A 186 8.52 2.24 -14.42
C SER A 186 8.57 0.99 -13.54
N ILE A 187 7.47 0.62 -12.92
CA ILE A 187 7.37 -0.58 -12.07
C ILE A 187 7.34 -1.86 -12.91
N LEU A 188 6.66 -1.83 -14.06
CA LEU A 188 6.56 -2.98 -14.98
C LEU A 188 7.84 -3.24 -15.77
N LYS A 189 8.66 -2.21 -16.05
CA LYS A 189 9.96 -2.36 -16.72
C LYS A 189 11.00 -3.08 -15.87
N VAL A 190 10.83 -3.09 -14.55
CA VAL A 190 11.68 -3.81 -13.60
C VAL A 190 11.25 -5.28 -13.47
N ARG A 191 10.07 -5.65 -13.99
CA ARG A 191 9.45 -6.98 -13.86
C ARG A 191 9.55 -7.83 -15.13
N ASP A 192 9.87 -9.10 -14.95
CA ASP A 192 9.57 -10.14 -15.93
C ASP A 192 8.04 -10.28 -16.05
N LYS A 193 7.52 -10.37 -17.27
CA LYS A 193 6.10 -10.18 -17.66
C LYS A 193 5.11 -11.26 -17.14
N THR A 194 5.48 -12.04 -16.14
CA THR A 194 4.79 -13.29 -15.76
C THR A 194 4.12 -13.26 -14.38
N SER A 195 4.31 -12.22 -13.57
CA SER A 195 3.63 -12.11 -12.27
C SER A 195 2.16 -11.71 -12.44
N LYS A 196 1.30 -12.67 -12.10
CA LYS A 196 -0.15 -12.48 -12.00
C LYS A 196 -0.48 -12.02 -10.58
N GLU A 197 -0.57 -10.72 -10.38
CA GLU A 197 -1.53 -10.05 -9.51
C GLU A 197 -1.24 -8.53 -9.57
N ASN A 198 -2.04 -7.80 -10.35
CA ASN A 198 -2.00 -6.33 -10.35
C ASN A 198 -3.04 -5.85 -9.35
N ASN A 199 -2.62 -5.37 -8.18
CA ASN A 199 -3.54 -4.73 -7.25
C ASN A 199 -3.53 -3.21 -7.47
N TYR A 200 -4.21 -2.79 -8.53
CA TYR A 200 -4.29 -1.39 -8.95
C TYR A 200 -4.84 -0.45 -7.86
N HIS A 201 -5.76 -0.96 -7.05
CA HIS A 201 -6.33 -0.25 -5.92
C HIS A 201 -5.26 0.08 -4.87
N TYR A 202 -4.49 -0.92 -4.40
CA TYR A 202 -3.41 -0.66 -3.45
C TYR A 202 -2.29 0.19 -4.03
N PHE A 203 -2.05 0.09 -5.34
CA PHE A 203 -1.10 0.97 -6.01
C PHE A 203 -1.57 2.44 -5.97
N LEU A 204 -2.82 2.72 -6.35
CA LEU A 204 -3.34 4.08 -6.28
C LEU A 204 -3.38 4.56 -4.82
N ALA A 205 -3.78 3.70 -3.88
CA ALA A 205 -3.74 4.00 -2.44
C ALA A 205 -2.35 4.42 -1.98
N ALA A 206 -1.30 3.70 -2.38
CA ALA A 206 0.09 4.03 -2.06
C ALA A 206 0.50 5.39 -2.67
N ILE A 207 0.16 5.65 -3.93
CA ILE A 207 0.44 6.95 -4.57
C ILE A 207 -0.27 8.09 -3.83
N LEU A 208 -1.55 7.94 -3.52
CA LEU A 208 -2.33 8.97 -2.81
C LEU A 208 -1.80 9.17 -1.38
N ALA A 209 -1.45 8.09 -0.68
CA ALA A 209 -0.92 8.13 0.68
C ALA A 209 0.49 8.74 0.77
N LEU A 210 1.34 8.58 -0.25
CA LEU A 210 2.71 9.11 -0.29
C LEU A 210 2.82 10.52 -0.90
N ASN A 211 1.66 11.11 -1.21
CA ASN A 211 1.50 12.44 -1.75
C ASN A 211 0.41 13.20 -0.97
N PRO A 212 0.60 13.43 0.35
CA PRO A 212 -0.37 14.15 1.16
C PRO A 212 -0.45 15.64 0.79
N ILE A 213 -1.61 16.25 0.98
CA ILE A 213 -1.81 17.71 0.87
C ILE A 213 -2.18 18.25 2.24
N LYS A 214 -1.57 19.38 2.62
CA LYS A 214 -1.92 20.10 3.85
C LYS A 214 -3.41 20.43 3.90
N GLY A 215 -4.07 20.03 4.99
CA GLY A 215 -5.49 20.32 5.21
C GLY A 215 -6.46 19.39 4.47
N TRP A 216 -5.93 18.39 3.75
CA TRP A 216 -6.76 17.41 3.07
C TRP A 216 -6.76 16.08 3.82
N ARG A 217 -7.92 15.43 3.88
CA ARG A 217 -8.14 14.08 4.39
C ARG A 217 -8.19 13.10 3.23
N PHE A 218 -7.42 12.02 3.34
CA PHE A 218 -7.51 10.89 2.42
C PHE A 218 -8.31 9.78 3.06
N ILE A 219 -9.36 9.32 2.38
CA ILE A 219 -10.29 8.31 2.88
C ILE A 219 -10.38 7.21 1.82
N SER A 220 -9.82 6.04 2.10
CA SER A 220 -10.07 4.83 1.31
C SER A 220 -11.32 4.12 1.83
N GLN A 221 -12.14 3.58 0.93
CA GLN A 221 -13.43 2.96 1.30
C GLN A 221 -14.28 3.93 2.13
N ALA A 222 -14.45 5.17 1.65
CA ALA A 222 -15.20 6.17 2.39
C ALA A 222 -16.68 5.76 2.49
N GLU A 223 -17.18 5.62 3.72
CA GLU A 223 -18.55 5.21 4.01
C GLU A 223 -19.52 6.36 3.69
N SER A 224 -20.47 6.09 2.79
CA SER A 224 -21.65 6.91 2.55
C SER A 224 -22.90 6.23 3.11
N ILE A 225 -24.02 6.96 3.13
CA ILE A 225 -25.32 6.46 3.59
C ILE A 225 -25.74 5.16 2.87
N ASP A 226 -25.27 4.94 1.63
CA ASP A 226 -25.67 3.80 0.79
C ASP A 226 -24.52 2.91 0.29
N GLY A 227 -23.25 3.16 0.62
CA GLY A 227 -22.11 2.32 0.19
C GLY A 227 -20.71 2.87 0.48
N TYR A 228 -19.67 2.30 -0.15
CA TYR A 228 -18.28 2.75 0.01
C TYR A 228 -17.69 3.20 -1.33
N SER A 229 -17.18 4.44 -1.41
CA SER A 229 -16.38 4.87 -2.57
C SER A 229 -14.94 4.36 -2.43
N ASP A 230 -14.26 4.05 -3.54
CA ASP A 230 -12.89 3.54 -3.48
C ASP A 230 -11.94 4.54 -2.80
N PHE A 231 -11.94 5.81 -3.22
CA PHE A 231 -11.16 6.87 -2.56
C PHE A 231 -11.87 8.24 -2.54
N VAL A 232 -11.71 8.97 -1.45
CA VAL A 232 -12.04 10.40 -1.36
C VAL A 232 -10.82 11.18 -0.88
N LEU A 233 -10.55 12.29 -1.55
CA LEU A 233 -9.66 13.33 -1.07
C LEU A 233 -10.50 14.54 -0.69
N ASP A 234 -10.64 14.77 0.61
CA ASP A 234 -11.50 15.78 1.22
C ASP A 234 -10.66 16.97 1.70
N GLY A 235 -10.70 18.08 0.95
CA GLY A 235 -10.13 19.37 1.35
C GLY A 235 -11.20 20.42 1.59
N ASP A 236 -10.85 21.49 2.30
CA ASP A 236 -11.80 22.51 2.79
C ASP A 236 -12.78 23.03 1.71
N ASP A 237 -12.28 23.36 0.52
CA ASP A 237 -13.08 23.90 -0.59
C ASP A 237 -13.19 22.95 -1.80
N ASN A 238 -12.47 21.84 -1.79
CA ASN A 238 -12.37 20.92 -2.92
C ASN A 238 -12.41 19.47 -2.45
N VAL A 239 -13.28 18.67 -3.04
CA VAL A 239 -13.39 17.24 -2.80
C VAL A 239 -13.18 16.50 -4.11
N ILE A 240 -12.37 15.44 -4.08
CA ILE A 240 -12.16 14.54 -5.22
C ILE A 240 -12.65 13.16 -4.81
N ILE A 241 -13.64 12.64 -5.54
CA ILE A 241 -14.19 11.30 -5.36
C ILE A 241 -13.69 10.44 -6.51
N ILE A 242 -13.10 9.29 -6.21
CA ILE A 242 -12.54 8.36 -7.19
C ILE A 242 -13.21 7.01 -7.03
N GLU A 243 -13.71 6.48 -8.15
CA GLU A 243 -14.18 5.10 -8.28
C GLU A 243 -13.33 4.37 -9.31
N GLU A 244 -12.86 3.18 -8.96
CA GLU A 244 -11.97 2.35 -9.75
C GLU A 244 -12.67 1.11 -10.30
N LYS A 245 -12.25 0.65 -11.48
CA LYS A 245 -12.63 -0.66 -12.02
C LYS A 245 -11.47 -1.31 -12.75
N VAL A 246 -11.43 -2.63 -12.75
CA VAL A 246 -10.48 -3.42 -13.54
C VAL A 246 -11.21 -4.16 -14.64
N VAL A 247 -10.72 -4.07 -15.87
CA VAL A 247 -11.33 -4.73 -17.02
C VAL A 247 -10.34 -5.60 -17.79
N SER A 248 -10.87 -6.69 -18.35
CA SER A 248 -10.09 -7.65 -19.15
C SER A 248 -10.14 -7.38 -20.64
N THR A 249 -10.96 -6.44 -21.10
CA THR A 249 -11.10 -6.10 -22.52
C THR A 249 -11.19 -4.59 -22.73
N PRO A 250 -10.65 -4.04 -23.83
CA PRO A 250 -10.66 -2.59 -24.06
C PRO A 250 -12.08 -2.08 -24.37
N LYS A 251 -12.94 -2.93 -24.94
CA LYS A 251 -14.35 -2.60 -25.21
C LYS A 251 -15.16 -2.36 -23.93
N ALA A 252 -14.73 -2.95 -22.81
CA ALA A 252 -15.40 -2.79 -21.53
C ALA A 252 -15.08 -1.44 -20.86
N ILE A 253 -14.03 -0.71 -21.28
CA ILE A 253 -13.59 0.54 -20.63
C ILE A 253 -14.75 1.54 -20.58
N GLU A 254 -15.37 1.85 -21.71
CA GLU A 254 -16.47 2.83 -21.75
C GLU A 254 -17.68 2.39 -20.91
N THR A 255 -18.01 1.10 -20.94
CA THR A 255 -19.17 0.57 -20.20
C THR A 255 -18.92 0.60 -18.69
N GLU A 256 -17.72 0.22 -18.24
CA GLU A 256 -17.36 0.24 -16.83
C GLU A 256 -17.11 1.65 -16.32
N THR A 257 -16.63 2.60 -17.15
CA THR A 257 -16.62 4.03 -16.82
C THR A 257 -18.03 4.54 -16.49
N LYS A 258 -19.02 4.23 -17.34
CA LYS A 258 -20.42 4.63 -17.08
C LYS A 258 -20.97 4.00 -15.80
N LYS A 259 -20.60 2.75 -15.51
CA LYS A 259 -20.99 2.08 -14.25
C LYS A 259 -20.32 2.68 -13.02
N ALA A 260 -19.05 3.08 -13.12
CA ALA A 260 -18.34 3.75 -12.04
C ALA A 260 -19.03 5.07 -11.67
N PHE A 261 -19.34 5.92 -12.66
CA PHE A 261 -20.11 7.14 -12.40
C PHE A 261 -21.51 6.86 -11.89
N LYS A 262 -22.22 5.89 -12.49
CA LYS A 262 -23.52 5.49 -11.98
C LYS A 262 -23.45 5.03 -10.51
N GLN A 263 -22.40 4.33 -10.11
CA GLN A 263 -22.18 3.94 -8.72
C GLN A 263 -21.92 5.17 -7.83
N ILE A 264 -21.14 6.14 -8.28
CA ILE A 264 -20.95 7.41 -7.54
C ILE A 264 -22.28 8.12 -7.28
N GLU A 265 -23.15 8.19 -8.29
CA GLU A 265 -24.47 8.81 -8.18
C GLU A 265 -25.45 7.97 -7.34
N ASP A 266 -25.62 6.68 -7.66
CA ASP A 266 -26.57 5.78 -6.99
C ASP A 266 -26.26 5.63 -5.50
N ARG A 267 -25.00 5.85 -5.10
CA ARG A 267 -24.54 5.76 -3.70
C ARG A 267 -24.35 7.11 -3.02
N ASN A 268 -24.70 8.20 -3.70
CA ASN A 268 -24.71 9.55 -3.16
C ASN A 268 -23.38 9.95 -2.49
N TYR A 269 -22.23 9.56 -3.05
CA TYR A 269 -20.93 9.83 -2.43
C TYR A 269 -20.64 11.34 -2.27
N ALA A 270 -21.27 12.18 -3.10
CA ALA A 270 -21.12 13.63 -3.04
C ALA A 270 -22.05 14.32 -2.01
N LEU A 271 -23.09 13.65 -1.52
CA LEU A 271 -24.20 14.28 -0.79
C LEU A 271 -23.75 14.98 0.51
N GLU A 272 -22.82 14.39 1.25
CA GLU A 272 -22.25 15.00 2.46
C GLU A 272 -21.60 16.34 2.12
N TYR A 273 -20.77 16.36 1.08
CA TYR A 273 -20.01 17.54 0.64
C TYR A 273 -20.90 18.61 0.01
N GLU A 274 -21.95 18.20 -0.72
CA GLU A 274 -23.00 19.09 -1.22
C GLU A 274 -23.76 19.77 -0.07
N THR A 275 -24.08 19.01 0.97
CA THR A 275 -24.75 19.53 2.18
C THR A 275 -23.86 20.51 2.94
N LEU A 276 -22.56 20.23 3.01
CA LEU A 276 -21.52 21.12 3.56
C LEU A 276 -21.21 22.31 2.65
N LYS A 277 -21.79 22.37 1.45
CA LYS A 277 -21.59 23.43 0.43
C LYS A 277 -20.13 23.59 0.03
N VAL A 278 -19.41 22.47 -0.10
CA VAL A 278 -18.06 22.45 -0.67
C VAL A 278 -18.10 23.05 -2.08
N SER A 279 -17.16 23.95 -2.38
CA SER A 279 -17.17 24.75 -3.60
C SER A 279 -16.97 23.92 -4.88
N ASN A 280 -16.09 22.92 -4.83
CA ASN A 280 -15.79 22.04 -5.97
C ASN A 280 -15.85 20.57 -5.55
N ILE A 281 -16.72 19.80 -6.19
CA ILE A 281 -16.78 18.34 -6.01
C ILE A 281 -16.46 17.70 -7.37
N LEU A 282 -15.30 17.05 -7.46
CA LEU A 282 -14.80 16.43 -8.68
C LEU A 282 -14.95 14.91 -8.60
N LYS A 283 -15.68 14.33 -9.54
CA LYS A 283 -15.95 12.89 -9.59
C LYS A 283 -15.10 12.26 -10.69
N TYR A 284 -14.29 11.24 -10.36
CA TYR A 284 -13.41 10.56 -11.30
C TYR A 284 -13.70 9.06 -11.37
N ALA A 285 -13.66 8.52 -12.59
CA ALA A 285 -13.58 7.09 -12.83
C ALA A 285 -12.18 6.73 -13.32
N ILE A 286 -11.53 5.75 -12.67
CA ILE A 286 -10.24 5.21 -13.10
C ILE A 286 -10.41 3.75 -13.50
N ILE A 287 -10.26 3.47 -14.79
CA ILE A 287 -10.40 2.12 -15.35
C ILE A 287 -9.02 1.56 -15.69
N TYR A 288 -8.72 0.38 -15.17
CA TYR A 288 -7.47 -0.33 -15.44
C TYR A 288 -7.67 -1.40 -16.51
N TYR A 289 -6.88 -1.33 -17.57
CA TYR A 289 -6.82 -2.35 -18.62
C TYR A 289 -5.38 -2.58 -19.04
N ASN A 290 -4.94 -3.85 -19.00
CA ASN A 290 -3.61 -4.27 -19.48
C ASN A 290 -2.47 -3.38 -18.95
N HIS A 291 -2.46 -3.18 -17.63
CA HIS A 291 -1.49 -2.34 -16.92
C HIS A 291 -1.48 -0.85 -17.33
N ARG A 292 -2.60 -0.35 -17.85
CA ARG A 292 -2.80 1.06 -18.12
C ARG A 292 -4.04 1.57 -17.41
N ALA A 293 -3.92 2.74 -16.80
CA ALA A 293 -5.01 3.51 -16.25
C ALA A 293 -5.63 4.41 -17.32
N TYR A 294 -6.96 4.47 -17.31
CA TYR A 294 -7.79 5.37 -18.09
C TYR A 294 -8.59 6.21 -17.11
N ILE A 295 -8.30 7.51 -17.06
CA ILE A 295 -8.92 8.45 -16.11
C ILE A 295 -9.96 9.26 -16.86
N THR A 296 -11.16 9.35 -16.30
CA THR A 296 -12.25 10.17 -16.85
C THR A 296 -12.82 11.02 -15.72
N LEU A 297 -13.05 12.31 -16.01
CA LEU A 297 -13.79 13.22 -15.15
C LEU A 297 -15.28 13.09 -15.49
N GLY A 298 -16.14 13.00 -14.48
CA GLY A 298 -17.59 13.00 -14.65
C GLY A 298 -18.13 14.37 -15.01
N ASP A 299 -19.26 14.41 -15.69
CA ASP A 299 -19.98 15.66 -15.96
C ASP A 299 -20.53 16.24 -14.65
N GLU A 300 -20.58 17.57 -14.54
CA GLU A 300 -21.16 18.31 -13.40
C GLU A 300 -22.67 18.10 -13.25
#